data_AF-A0A178W3Z8-F1
#
_entry.id   AF-A0A178W3Z8-F1
#
_cell.length_a   1.000
_cell.length_b   1.000
_cell.length_c   1.000
_cell.angle_alpha   90.00
_cell.angle_beta   90.00
_cell.angle_gamma   90.00
#
_symmetry.space_group_name_H-M   'P 1'
#
loop_
_entity.id
_entity.type
_entity.pdbx_description
1 polymer ?
#
loop_
_entity_poly.entity_id
_entity_poly.type
_entity_poly.pdbx_seq_one_letter_code
_entity_poly.pdbx_strand_id
1 'polypeptide(L)'
;MHGKILRWDPGAIDKLPSCLRIVIQSIVETMEDIEREMKPRGRSSSVQDTVEEIKIMGRAYAEISKWARAGHVPTFDDYIELGLDSSGIRCFAMYSFISMEDCEENQTNAWFKSKPKMLRALSVIFRLTNDIAGFEEEMRRGEVVNGVNCYVKQHNVTKELAVREIKKMIRDNYKIMMEEFLTIKSVPRPILVRCFNIVRLVNLYYEEGDNFTNPNGKLKDLITSLFFHPLPL
;
A
#
# COMPACT_ATOMS: atom_id res chain seq x y z
N MET A 1 9.72 -13.23 14.47
CA MET A 1 8.73 -12.56 13.59
C MET A 1 8.55 -13.28 12.26
N HIS A 2 9.63 -13.56 11.53
CA HIS A 2 9.72 -13.97 10.12
C HIS A 2 8.92 -15.20 9.61
N GLY A 3 8.16 -15.92 10.45
CA GLY A 3 7.53 -17.19 10.08
C GLY A 3 6.03 -17.33 10.36
N LYS A 4 5.41 -16.37 11.05
CA LYS A 4 4.15 -16.65 11.79
C LYS A 4 2.89 -15.97 11.23
N ILE A 5 2.99 -14.72 10.75
CA ILE A 5 1.94 -14.11 9.89
C ILE A 5 1.69 -14.97 8.64
N LEU A 6 2.72 -15.65 8.17
CA LEU A 6 2.69 -16.53 7.00
C LEU A 6 1.73 -17.71 7.12
N ARG A 7 1.56 -18.24 8.33
CA ARG A 7 0.81 -19.48 8.54
C ARG A 7 -0.67 -19.25 8.78
N TRP A 8 -1.07 -18.01 9.11
CA TRP A 8 -2.44 -17.70 9.49
C TRP A 8 -2.99 -18.72 10.52
N ASP A 9 -2.13 -19.07 11.49
CA ASP A 9 -2.32 -20.19 12.41
C ASP A 9 -2.29 -19.67 13.85
N PRO A 10 -3.39 -19.83 14.61
CA PRO A 10 -3.48 -19.44 16.02
C PRO A 10 -2.32 -19.99 16.88
N GLY A 11 -1.89 -21.23 16.63
CA GLY A 11 -0.80 -21.85 17.40
C GLY A 11 0.58 -21.22 17.15
N ALA A 12 0.75 -20.53 16.02
CA ALA A 12 1.93 -19.72 15.75
C ALA A 12 1.86 -18.39 16.53
N ILE A 13 0.67 -17.77 16.58
CA ILE A 13 0.43 -16.46 17.18
C ILE A 13 0.73 -16.48 18.70
N ASP A 14 0.34 -17.55 19.40
CA ASP A 14 0.57 -17.71 20.84
C ASP A 14 2.05 -17.64 21.26
N LYS A 15 2.96 -17.96 20.34
CA LYS A 15 4.39 -17.95 20.59
C LYS A 15 5.03 -16.57 20.31
N LEU A 16 4.25 -15.51 20.16
CA LEU A 16 4.72 -14.14 19.95
C LEU A 16 4.74 -13.33 21.26
N PRO A 17 5.61 -12.30 21.37
CA PRO A 17 5.53 -11.28 22.41
C PRO A 17 4.13 -10.66 22.46
N SER A 18 3.71 -10.22 23.65
CA SER A 18 2.33 -9.78 23.93
C SER A 18 1.79 -8.74 22.94
N CYS A 19 2.55 -7.67 22.66
CA CYS A 19 2.12 -6.61 21.73
C CYS A 19 1.90 -7.14 20.31
N LEU A 20 2.82 -7.97 19.80
CA LEU A 20 2.72 -8.54 18.44
C LEU A 20 1.61 -9.58 18.35
N ARG A 21 1.37 -10.31 19.43
CA ARG A 21 0.26 -11.25 19.53
C ARG A 21 -1.07 -10.53 19.35
N ILE A 22 -1.28 -9.43 20.09
CA ILE A 22 -2.52 -8.63 20.00
C ILE A 22 -2.74 -8.16 18.57
N VAL A 23 -1.74 -7.51 17.96
CA VAL A 23 -1.87 -6.95 16.61
C VAL A 23 -2.21 -8.03 15.58
N ILE A 24 -1.48 -9.16 15.58
CA ILE A 24 -1.68 -10.21 14.59
C ILE A 24 -3.00 -10.94 14.82
N GLN A 25 -3.38 -11.16 16.08
CA GLN A 25 -4.67 -11.75 16.43
C GLN A 25 -5.82 -10.88 15.92
N SER A 26 -5.78 -9.56 16.17
CA SER A 26 -6.81 -8.64 15.69
C SER A 26 -6.92 -8.63 14.16
N ILE A 27 -5.81 -8.72 13.42
CA ILE A 27 -5.84 -8.82 11.95
C ILE A 27 -6.55 -10.12 11.51
N VAL A 28 -6.21 -11.25 12.13
CA VAL A 28 -6.80 -12.55 11.80
C VAL A 28 -8.30 -12.55 12.08
N GLU A 29 -8.70 -12.16 13.29
CA GLU A 29 -10.10 -12.08 13.71
C GLU A 29 -10.91 -11.13 12.81
N THR A 30 -10.36 -9.97 12.47
CA THR A 30 -11.02 -9.01 11.56
C THR A 30 -11.29 -9.63 10.20
N MET A 31 -10.34 -10.38 9.63
CA MET A 31 -10.53 -11.03 8.34
C MET A 31 -11.48 -12.23 8.41
N GLU A 32 -11.51 -12.95 9.52
CA GLU A 32 -12.50 -14.02 9.76
C GLU A 32 -13.92 -13.45 9.88
N ASP A 33 -14.07 -12.28 10.52
CA ASP A 33 -15.33 -11.55 10.59
C ASP A 33 -15.78 -11.08 9.21
N ILE A 34 -14.88 -10.47 8.43
CA ILE A 34 -15.15 -10.09 7.03
C ILE A 34 -15.55 -11.32 6.21
N GLU A 35 -14.80 -12.43 6.29
CA GLU A 35 -15.13 -13.67 5.59
C GLU A 35 -16.54 -14.16 5.94
N ARG A 36 -16.90 -14.16 7.22
CA ARG A 36 -18.22 -14.58 7.70
C ARG A 36 -19.34 -13.70 7.12
N GLU A 37 -19.12 -12.40 7.03
CA GLU A 37 -20.09 -11.44 6.44
C GLU A 37 -20.19 -11.54 4.91
N MET A 38 -19.07 -11.85 4.25
CA MET A 38 -18.94 -11.84 2.79
C MET A 38 -19.28 -13.19 2.14
N LYS A 39 -19.15 -14.30 2.89
CA LYS A 39 -19.52 -15.64 2.44
C LYS A 39 -20.96 -15.75 1.91
N PRO A 40 -22.03 -15.27 2.60
CA PRO A 40 -23.40 -15.35 2.07
C PRO A 40 -23.60 -14.47 0.81
N ARG A 41 -22.70 -13.51 0.56
CA ARG A 41 -22.71 -12.64 -0.62
C ARG A 41 -21.90 -13.22 -1.78
N GLY A 42 -21.32 -14.40 -1.61
CA GLY A 42 -20.45 -15.04 -2.60
C GLY A 42 -19.18 -14.24 -2.86
N ARG A 43 -18.56 -13.66 -1.82
CA ARG A 43 -17.36 -12.80 -1.92
C ARG A 43 -16.11 -13.38 -1.22
N SER A 44 -16.14 -14.67 -0.90
CA SER A 44 -15.06 -15.35 -0.17
C SER A 44 -13.73 -15.39 -0.94
N SER A 45 -13.76 -15.41 -2.28
CA SER A 45 -12.53 -15.49 -3.09
C SER A 45 -11.72 -14.19 -2.96
N SER A 46 -12.39 -13.03 -2.99
CA SER A 46 -11.72 -11.74 -2.80
C SER A 46 -11.18 -11.57 -1.37
N VAL A 47 -11.87 -12.12 -0.36
CA VAL A 47 -11.37 -12.13 1.03
C VAL A 47 -10.11 -12.99 1.14
N GLN A 48 -10.09 -14.19 0.54
CA GLN A 48 -8.90 -15.05 0.49
C GLN A 48 -7.73 -14.38 -0.23
N ASP A 49 -7.98 -13.74 -1.38
CA ASP A 49 -6.96 -12.99 -2.10
C ASP A 49 -6.41 -11.82 -1.25
N THR A 50 -7.26 -11.17 -0.45
CA THR A 50 -6.84 -10.12 0.49
C THR A 50 -5.90 -10.67 1.57
N VAL A 51 -6.25 -11.83 2.14
CA VAL A 51 -5.41 -12.55 3.13
C VAL A 51 -4.03 -12.88 2.55
N GLU A 52 -3.96 -13.32 1.29
CA GLU A 52 -2.68 -13.59 0.62
C GLU A 52 -1.84 -12.31 0.42
N GLU A 53 -2.46 -11.19 0.07
CA GLU A 53 -1.76 -9.90 -0.05
C GLU A 53 -1.26 -9.38 1.32
N ILE A 54 -2.00 -9.61 2.41
CA ILE A 54 -1.52 -9.32 3.78
C ILE A 54 -0.26 -10.14 4.10
N LYS A 55 -0.23 -11.43 3.72
CA LYS A 55 0.94 -12.29 3.91
C LYS A 55 2.14 -11.82 3.08
N ILE A 56 1.92 -11.37 1.84
CA ILE A 56 2.96 -10.78 0.98
C ILE A 56 3.54 -9.54 1.66
N MET A 57 2.68 -8.60 2.05
CA MET A 57 3.10 -7.37 2.74
C MET A 57 3.86 -7.66 4.03
N GLY A 58 3.41 -8.64 4.83
CA GLY A 58 4.08 -9.06 6.05
C GLY A 58 5.49 -9.63 5.82
N ARG A 59 5.72 -10.35 4.70
CA ARG A 59 7.07 -10.79 4.29
C ARG A 59 7.95 -9.60 3.94
N ALA A 60 7.42 -8.66 3.17
CA ALA A 60 8.16 -7.48 2.76
C ALA A 60 8.61 -6.65 3.98
N TYR A 61 7.73 -6.38 4.94
CA TYR A 61 8.09 -5.70 6.19
C TYR A 61 9.14 -6.47 7.00
N ALA A 62 9.07 -7.80 7.01
CA ALA A 62 10.06 -8.61 7.73
C ALA A 62 11.46 -8.49 7.09
N GLU A 63 11.56 -8.49 5.77
CA GLU A 63 12.82 -8.28 5.05
C GLU A 63 13.37 -6.86 5.21
N ILE A 64 12.53 -5.81 5.05
CA ILE A 64 12.93 -4.42 5.31
C ILE A 64 13.47 -4.27 6.73
N SER A 65 12.81 -4.90 7.71
CA SER A 65 13.28 -4.89 9.10
C SER A 65 14.63 -5.58 9.29
N LYS A 66 14.99 -6.58 8.47
CA LYS A 66 16.35 -7.17 8.52
C LYS A 66 17.38 -6.20 7.99
N TRP A 67 17.11 -5.53 6.87
CA TRP A 67 18.00 -4.52 6.30
C TRP A 67 18.23 -3.38 7.28
N ALA A 68 17.16 -2.84 7.87
CA ALA A 68 17.24 -1.77 8.86
C ALA A 68 18.07 -2.18 10.09
N ARG A 69 17.81 -3.36 10.68
CA ARG A 69 18.57 -3.84 11.86
C ARG A 69 20.04 -4.09 11.56
N ALA A 70 20.37 -4.48 10.33
CA ALA A 70 21.76 -4.69 9.90
C ALA A 70 22.46 -3.38 9.50
N GLY A 71 21.75 -2.24 9.47
CA GLY A 71 22.26 -1.00 8.88
C GLY A 71 22.57 -1.13 7.38
N HIS A 72 22.01 -2.15 6.73
CA HIS A 72 22.23 -2.41 5.31
C HIS A 72 21.32 -1.52 4.49
N VAL A 73 21.91 -0.64 3.68
CA VAL A 73 21.17 0.11 2.65
C VAL A 73 21.28 -0.68 1.35
N PRO A 74 20.19 -1.25 0.83
CA PRO A 74 20.21 -1.99 -0.43
C PRO A 74 20.38 -1.05 -1.62
N THR A 75 20.50 -1.63 -2.82
CA THR A 75 20.35 -0.86 -4.06
C THR A 75 18.92 -0.31 -4.16
N PHE A 76 18.73 0.81 -4.85
CA PHE A 76 17.41 1.35 -5.16
C PHE A 76 16.55 0.34 -5.94
N ASP A 77 17.14 -0.40 -6.87
CA ASP A 77 16.40 -1.38 -7.68
C ASP A 77 15.89 -2.55 -6.81
N ASP A 78 16.74 -3.11 -5.94
CA ASP A 78 16.34 -4.16 -5.00
C ASP A 78 15.33 -3.64 -3.97
N TYR A 79 15.52 -2.40 -3.49
CA TYR A 79 14.60 -1.75 -2.58
C TYR A 79 13.21 -1.60 -3.20
N ILE A 80 13.13 -1.12 -4.45
CA ILE A 80 11.85 -0.84 -5.09
C ILE A 80 11.03 -2.11 -5.25
N GLU A 81 11.62 -3.21 -5.72
CA GLU A 81 10.89 -4.46 -5.90
C GLU A 81 10.25 -4.95 -4.58
N LEU A 82 10.97 -4.84 -3.45
CA LEU A 82 10.40 -5.15 -2.14
C LEU A 82 9.44 -4.04 -1.64
N GLY A 83 9.74 -2.79 -1.95
CA GLY A 83 8.99 -1.59 -1.59
C GLY A 83 7.59 -1.54 -2.21
N LEU A 84 7.41 -2.18 -3.36
CA LEU A 84 6.10 -2.35 -3.98
C LEU A 84 5.19 -3.25 -3.13
N ASP A 85 5.72 -4.35 -2.58
CA ASP A 85 4.95 -5.23 -1.70
C ASP A 85 4.69 -4.58 -0.34
N SER A 86 5.68 -3.87 0.22
CA SER A 86 5.52 -3.12 1.47
C SER A 86 4.69 -1.83 1.33
N SER A 87 4.34 -1.43 0.11
CA SER A 87 3.41 -0.31 -0.12
C SER A 87 2.01 -0.58 0.43
N GLY A 88 1.62 -1.86 0.54
CA GLY A 88 0.26 -2.24 0.92
C GLY A 88 -0.83 -1.86 -0.09
N ILE A 89 -0.47 -1.24 -1.23
CA ILE A 89 -1.42 -0.77 -2.23
C ILE A 89 -2.24 -1.89 -2.85
N ARG A 90 -1.59 -3.02 -3.17
CA ARG A 90 -2.29 -4.18 -3.73
C ARG A 90 -3.28 -4.76 -2.72
N CYS A 91 -2.87 -4.86 -1.45
CA CYS A 91 -3.74 -5.26 -0.35
C CYS A 91 -4.93 -4.28 -0.21
N PHE A 92 -4.68 -2.97 -0.21
CA PHE A 92 -5.72 -1.95 -0.13
C PHE A 92 -6.69 -1.97 -1.31
N ALA A 93 -6.19 -2.19 -2.53
CA ALA A 93 -7.02 -2.36 -3.71
C ALA A 93 -7.91 -3.60 -3.59
N MET A 94 -7.37 -4.75 -3.20
CA MET A 94 -8.17 -5.97 -3.03
C MET A 94 -9.22 -5.82 -1.93
N TYR A 95 -8.87 -5.22 -0.79
CA TYR A 95 -9.83 -4.83 0.25
C TYR A 95 -11.00 -4.03 -0.32
N SER A 96 -10.69 -3.03 -1.16
CA SER A 96 -11.72 -2.17 -1.77
C SER A 96 -12.61 -2.89 -2.78
N PHE A 97 -12.21 -4.07 -3.27
CA PHE A 97 -12.98 -4.88 -4.21
C PHE A 97 -13.92 -5.88 -3.53
N ILE A 98 -13.65 -6.27 -2.28
CA ILE A 98 -14.43 -7.29 -1.55
C ILE A 98 -15.93 -7.02 -1.64
N SER A 99 -16.35 -5.79 -1.34
CA SER A 99 -17.76 -5.39 -1.25
C SER A 99 -18.32 -4.76 -2.53
N MET A 100 -17.64 -4.88 -3.68
CA MET A 100 -18.13 -4.37 -4.97
C MET A 100 -19.06 -5.40 -5.62
N GLU A 101 -20.28 -5.50 -5.07
CA GLU A 101 -21.32 -6.47 -5.50
C GLU A 101 -21.80 -6.24 -6.94
N ASP A 102 -21.59 -5.04 -7.48
CA ASP A 102 -21.85 -4.67 -8.88
C ASP A 102 -20.77 -5.18 -9.85
N CYS A 103 -19.68 -5.76 -9.34
CA CYS A 103 -18.57 -6.28 -10.13
C CYS A 103 -18.40 -7.79 -9.92
N GLU A 104 -18.32 -8.54 -11.03
CA GLU A 104 -18.14 -9.99 -10.99
C GLU A 104 -16.81 -10.37 -10.31
N GLU A 105 -16.90 -11.27 -9.33
CA GLU A 105 -15.78 -11.59 -8.43
C GLU A 105 -14.63 -12.25 -9.18
N ASN A 106 -14.92 -13.27 -10.00
CA ASN A 106 -13.90 -14.08 -10.64
C ASN A 106 -13.12 -13.29 -11.68
N GLN A 107 -13.80 -12.48 -12.49
CA GLN A 107 -13.19 -11.57 -13.45
C GLN A 107 -12.30 -10.55 -12.76
N THR A 108 -12.78 -9.96 -11.66
CA THR A 108 -12.01 -8.97 -10.87
C THR A 108 -10.76 -9.61 -10.28
N ASN A 109 -10.90 -10.77 -9.63
CA ASN A 109 -9.80 -11.48 -8.98
C ASN A 109 -8.80 -12.03 -10.01
N ALA A 110 -9.25 -12.54 -11.16
CA ALA A 110 -8.40 -12.99 -12.25
C ALA A 110 -7.56 -11.84 -12.82
N TRP A 111 -8.18 -10.69 -13.07
CA TRP A 111 -7.47 -9.50 -13.49
C TRP A 111 -6.45 -9.05 -12.44
N PHE A 112 -6.83 -8.99 -11.17
CA PHE A 112 -5.91 -8.60 -10.10
C PHE A 112 -4.68 -9.52 -9.99
N LYS A 113 -4.91 -10.85 -10.07
CA LYS A 113 -3.87 -11.89 -10.03
C LYS A 113 -2.95 -11.85 -11.26
N SER A 114 -3.41 -11.30 -12.38
CA SER A 114 -2.56 -11.07 -13.56
C SER A 114 -1.49 -9.98 -13.35
N LYS A 115 -1.49 -9.31 -12.18
CA LYS A 115 -0.56 -8.22 -11.82
C LYS A 115 -0.56 -7.09 -12.87
N PRO A 116 -1.72 -6.44 -13.08
CA PRO A 116 -1.89 -5.45 -14.12
C PRO A 116 -0.94 -4.27 -13.91
N LYS A 117 -0.42 -3.70 -15.02
CA LYS A 117 0.53 -2.57 -14.97
C LYS A 117 -0.05 -1.40 -14.19
N MET A 118 -1.37 -1.17 -14.27
CA MET A 118 -2.07 -0.17 -13.48
C MET A 118 -1.78 -0.27 -11.97
N LEU A 119 -1.86 -1.47 -11.37
CA LEU A 119 -1.61 -1.66 -9.94
C LEU A 119 -0.11 -1.54 -9.60
N ARG A 120 0.78 -1.98 -10.49
CA ARG A 120 2.23 -1.77 -10.32
C ARG A 120 2.55 -0.27 -10.32
N ALA A 121 2.02 0.48 -11.30
CA ALA A 121 2.23 1.92 -11.41
C ALA A 121 1.69 2.67 -10.19
N LEU A 122 0.50 2.31 -9.70
CA LEU A 122 -0.05 2.86 -8.46
C LEU A 122 0.85 2.58 -7.25
N SER A 123 1.37 1.36 -7.12
CA SER A 123 2.27 0.98 -6.02
C SER A 123 3.57 1.79 -6.05
N VAL A 124 4.14 2.01 -7.25
CA VAL A 124 5.32 2.86 -7.44
C VAL A 124 5.03 4.30 -7.03
N ILE A 125 3.90 4.87 -7.50
CA ILE A 125 3.51 6.24 -7.15
C ILE A 125 3.39 6.39 -5.65
N PHE A 126 2.66 5.51 -4.96
CA PHE A 126 2.53 5.57 -3.51
C PHE A 126 3.88 5.47 -2.81
N ARG A 127 4.64 4.41 -3.09
CA ARG A 127 5.91 4.11 -2.40
C ARG A 127 6.88 5.28 -2.52
N LEU A 128 7.12 5.76 -3.72
CA LEU A 128 8.05 6.86 -3.96
C LEU A 128 7.56 8.20 -3.38
N THR A 129 6.24 8.44 -3.39
CA THR A 129 5.66 9.66 -2.81
C THR A 129 5.80 9.64 -1.28
N ASN A 130 5.48 8.50 -0.64
CA ASN A 130 5.64 8.28 0.79
C ASN A 130 7.12 8.44 1.19
N ASP A 131 8.05 7.81 0.49
CA ASP A 131 9.49 7.89 0.82
C ASP A 131 10.05 9.32 0.68
N ILE A 132 9.57 10.12 -0.29
CA ILE A 132 9.96 11.54 -0.39
C ILE A 132 9.40 12.34 0.80
N ALA A 133 8.11 12.14 1.10
CA ALA A 133 7.40 12.91 2.11
C ALA A 133 7.88 12.58 3.54
N GLY A 134 8.20 11.31 3.79
CA GLY A 134 8.65 10.78 5.08
C GLY A 134 10.16 10.90 5.32
N PHE A 135 10.97 11.15 4.28
CA PHE A 135 12.42 11.03 4.32
C PHE A 135 13.10 11.60 5.56
N GLU A 136 12.83 12.87 5.90
CA GLU A 136 13.50 13.54 7.04
C GLU A 136 13.18 12.86 8.37
N GLU A 137 11.93 12.46 8.54
CA GLU A 137 11.47 11.84 9.76
C GLU A 137 11.96 10.38 9.86
N GLU A 138 11.93 9.63 8.75
CA GLU A 138 12.49 8.28 8.67
C GLU A 138 13.99 8.28 9.02
N MET A 139 14.76 9.20 8.43
CA MET A 139 16.19 9.35 8.72
C MET A 139 16.42 9.73 10.19
N ARG A 140 15.57 10.59 10.78
CA ARG A 140 15.63 10.95 12.21
C ARG A 140 15.38 9.74 13.12
N ARG A 141 14.50 8.82 12.72
CA ARG A 141 14.23 7.56 13.44
C ARG A 141 15.29 6.48 13.21
N GLY A 142 16.24 6.71 12.30
CA GLY A 142 17.26 5.72 11.92
C GLY A 142 16.77 4.68 10.91
N GLU A 143 15.64 4.94 10.25
CA GLU A 143 15.08 4.10 9.18
C GLU A 143 15.81 4.37 7.85
N VAL A 144 17.05 3.89 7.77
CA VAL A 144 17.95 4.15 6.63
C VAL A 144 17.53 3.45 5.32
N VAL A 145 16.52 2.60 5.36
CA VAL A 145 16.05 1.79 4.23
C VAL A 145 14.81 2.45 3.63
N ASN A 146 15.02 3.49 2.84
CA ASN A 146 13.98 4.20 2.09
C ASN A 146 14.48 4.55 0.68
N GLY A 147 13.55 4.79 -0.25
CA GLY A 147 13.86 4.96 -1.67
C GLY A 147 14.80 6.14 -1.97
N VAL A 148 14.65 7.25 -1.26
CA VAL A 148 15.54 8.42 -1.45
C VAL A 148 16.97 8.07 -1.03
N ASN A 149 17.16 7.45 0.13
CA ASN A 149 18.49 7.08 0.61
C ASN A 149 19.12 5.98 -0.27
N CYS A 150 18.36 4.97 -0.67
CA CYS A 150 18.84 3.93 -1.58
C CYS A 150 19.30 4.51 -2.92
N TYR A 151 18.54 5.47 -3.48
CA TYR A 151 18.91 6.15 -4.72
C TYR A 151 20.19 6.98 -4.58
N VAL A 152 20.29 7.77 -3.50
CA VAL A 152 21.49 8.56 -3.17
C VAL A 152 22.72 7.66 -3.08
N LYS A 153 22.61 6.51 -2.40
CA LYS A 153 23.72 5.58 -2.20
C LYS A 153 24.12 4.85 -3.48
N GLN A 154 23.15 4.38 -4.28
CA GLN A 154 23.45 3.65 -5.51
C GLN A 154 24.10 4.55 -6.57
N HIS A 155 23.59 5.78 -6.73
CA HIS A 155 24.04 6.67 -7.81
C HIS A 155 25.10 7.69 -7.36
N ASN A 156 25.43 7.74 -6.07
CA ASN A 156 26.36 8.71 -5.48
C ASN A 156 26.01 10.17 -5.83
N VAL A 157 24.75 10.54 -5.60
CA VAL A 157 24.18 11.85 -5.94
C VAL A 157 23.67 12.59 -4.70
N THR A 158 23.38 13.89 -4.82
CA THR A 158 22.74 14.61 -3.72
C THR A 158 21.28 14.19 -3.55
N LYS A 159 20.73 14.43 -2.36
CA LYS A 159 19.31 14.21 -2.05
C LYS A 159 18.41 14.95 -3.04
N GLU A 160 18.74 16.19 -3.38
CA GLU A 160 17.93 17.03 -4.27
C GLU A 160 17.86 16.43 -5.68
N LEU A 161 18.97 15.86 -6.16
CA LEU A 161 19.00 15.17 -7.45
C LEU A 161 18.22 13.86 -7.39
N ALA A 162 18.40 13.07 -6.34
CA ALA A 162 17.62 11.84 -6.12
C ALA A 162 16.10 12.12 -6.11
N VAL A 163 15.65 13.11 -5.33
CA VAL A 163 14.24 13.52 -5.27
C VAL A 163 13.73 13.98 -6.65
N ARG A 164 14.56 14.69 -7.44
CA ARG A 164 14.18 15.12 -8.79
C ARG A 164 13.94 13.94 -9.72
N GLU A 165 14.84 12.95 -9.71
CA GLU A 165 14.72 11.75 -10.55
C GLU A 165 13.56 10.86 -10.09
N ILE A 166 13.38 10.67 -8.78
CA ILE A 166 12.23 9.95 -8.22
C ILE A 166 10.91 10.63 -8.61
N LYS A 167 10.83 11.97 -8.56
CA LYS A 167 9.65 12.71 -9.05
C LYS A 167 9.40 12.50 -10.55
N LYS A 168 10.43 12.27 -11.36
CA LYS A 168 10.27 11.92 -12.77
C LYS A 168 9.66 10.53 -12.92
N MET A 169 10.16 9.55 -12.16
CA MET A 169 9.59 8.19 -12.12
C MET A 169 8.12 8.19 -11.70
N ILE A 170 7.75 8.99 -10.69
CA ILE A 170 6.36 9.18 -10.28
C ILE A 170 5.52 9.70 -11.46
N ARG A 171 5.96 10.78 -12.14
CA ARG A 171 5.25 11.34 -13.31
C ARG A 171 5.09 10.34 -14.45
N ASP A 172 6.09 9.50 -14.70
CA ASP A 172 6.01 8.51 -15.77
C ASP A 172 5.04 7.37 -15.40
N ASN A 173 4.99 6.95 -14.13
CA ASN A 173 3.98 5.98 -13.67
C ASN A 173 2.55 6.55 -13.69
N TYR A 174 2.38 7.86 -13.49
CA TYR A 174 1.08 8.52 -13.69
C TYR A 174 0.58 8.38 -15.14
N LYS A 175 1.48 8.51 -16.12
CA LYS A 175 1.13 8.33 -17.53
C LYS A 175 0.71 6.89 -17.82
N ILE A 176 1.47 5.91 -17.32
CA ILE A 176 1.14 4.48 -17.46
C ILE A 176 -0.25 4.20 -16.89
N MET A 177 -0.52 4.68 -15.68
CA MET A 177 -1.81 4.48 -15.05
C MET A 177 -2.97 5.14 -15.81
N MET A 178 -2.77 6.34 -16.36
CA MET A 178 -3.78 7.00 -17.18
C MET A 178 -4.05 6.22 -18.47
N GLU A 179 -3.00 5.76 -19.14
CA GLU A 179 -3.11 4.93 -20.34
C GLU A 179 -3.88 3.63 -20.04
N GLU A 180 -3.50 2.90 -18.99
CA GLU A 180 -4.18 1.68 -18.54
C GLU A 180 -5.65 1.95 -18.19
N PHE A 181 -5.92 3.07 -17.50
CA PHE A 181 -7.29 3.48 -17.17
C PHE A 181 -8.15 3.71 -18.42
N LEU A 182 -7.59 4.17 -19.53
CA LEU A 182 -8.33 4.40 -20.77
C LEU A 182 -8.47 3.12 -21.62
N THR A 183 -7.47 2.24 -21.56
CA THR A 183 -7.32 1.10 -22.48
C THR A 183 -7.87 -0.21 -21.93
N ILE A 184 -7.80 -0.47 -20.62
CA ILE A 184 -8.28 -1.72 -20.03
C ILE A 184 -9.79 -1.89 -20.28
N LYS A 185 -10.16 -3.06 -20.84
CA LYS A 185 -11.55 -3.52 -21.02
C LYS A 185 -11.85 -4.88 -20.37
N SER A 186 -10.84 -5.51 -19.77
CA SER A 186 -10.95 -6.85 -19.18
C SER A 186 -11.63 -6.89 -17.81
N VAL A 187 -11.91 -5.72 -17.22
CA VAL A 187 -12.66 -5.58 -15.96
C VAL A 187 -13.68 -4.45 -16.02
N PRO A 188 -14.70 -4.48 -15.15
CA PRO A 188 -15.68 -3.40 -15.05
C PRO A 188 -15.04 -2.05 -14.75
N ARG A 189 -15.63 -0.99 -15.31
CA ARG A 189 -15.18 0.39 -15.09
C ARG A 189 -15.08 0.78 -13.60
N PRO A 190 -16.00 0.39 -12.71
CA PRO A 190 -15.90 0.71 -11.29
C PRO A 190 -14.60 0.23 -10.62
N ILE A 191 -14.06 -0.94 -11.01
CA ILE A 191 -12.77 -1.45 -10.51
C ILE A 191 -11.63 -0.48 -10.85
N LEU A 192 -11.58 -0.02 -12.11
CA LEU A 192 -10.57 0.93 -12.56
C LEU A 192 -10.70 2.30 -11.87
N VAL A 193 -11.94 2.76 -11.66
CA VAL A 193 -12.21 4.01 -10.92
C VAL A 193 -11.74 3.91 -9.48
N ARG A 194 -11.90 2.75 -8.83
CA ARG A 194 -11.42 2.51 -7.48
C ARG A 194 -9.90 2.64 -7.41
N CYS A 195 -9.17 1.97 -8.30
CA CYS A 195 -7.71 2.13 -8.44
C CYS A 195 -7.32 3.58 -8.65
N PHE A 196 -7.99 4.31 -9.54
CA PHE A 196 -7.70 5.72 -9.81
C PHE A 196 -7.95 6.63 -8.60
N ASN A 197 -9.00 6.36 -7.82
CA ASN A 197 -9.30 7.13 -6.62
C ASN A 197 -8.29 6.89 -5.49
N ILE A 198 -7.70 5.70 -5.39
CA ILE A 198 -6.58 5.44 -4.45
C ILE A 198 -5.43 6.42 -4.73
N VAL A 199 -5.14 6.71 -5.98
CA VAL A 199 -4.06 7.63 -6.40
C VAL A 199 -4.36 9.05 -5.97
N ARG A 200 -5.61 9.47 -6.15
CA ARG A 200 -6.08 10.79 -5.68
C ARG A 200 -5.94 10.90 -4.17
N LEU A 201 -6.20 9.81 -3.46
CA LEU A 201 -6.00 9.74 -2.01
C LEU A 201 -4.51 9.87 -1.64
N VAL A 202 -3.60 9.22 -2.38
CA VAL A 202 -2.15 9.42 -2.20
C VAL A 202 -1.78 10.90 -2.36
N ASN A 203 -2.24 11.55 -3.43
CA ASN A 203 -1.96 12.98 -3.61
C ASN A 203 -2.50 13.82 -2.46
N LEU A 204 -3.73 13.56 -2.02
CA LEU A 204 -4.32 14.29 -0.89
C LEU A 204 -3.48 14.14 0.39
N TYR A 205 -3.04 12.92 0.69
CA TYR A 205 -2.25 12.65 1.90
C TYR A 205 -0.82 13.17 1.84
N TYR A 206 -0.25 13.30 0.64
CA TYR A 206 1.17 13.61 0.49
C TYR A 206 1.47 14.93 -0.24
N GLU A 207 0.45 15.76 -0.51
CA GLU A 207 0.61 17.06 -1.19
C GLU A 207 1.60 17.99 -0.45
N GLU A 208 1.53 18.00 0.88
CA GLU A 208 2.29 18.91 1.76
C GLU A 208 3.07 18.16 2.84
N GLY A 209 3.71 17.04 2.49
CA GLY A 209 4.39 16.14 3.42
C GLY A 209 3.51 14.99 3.88
N ASP A 210 3.90 14.24 4.91
CA ASP A 210 3.15 13.07 5.38
C ASP A 210 1.96 13.47 6.27
N ASN A 211 0.87 13.92 5.64
CA ASN A 211 -0.38 14.26 6.34
C ASN A 211 -1.16 13.02 6.79
N PHE A 212 -0.82 11.83 6.29
CA PHE A 212 -1.41 10.59 6.78
C PHE A 212 -0.99 10.32 8.23
N THR A 213 0.31 10.41 8.51
CA THR A 213 0.85 10.26 9.87
C THR A 213 0.58 11.49 10.73
N ASN A 214 0.67 12.69 10.14
CA ASN A 214 0.51 13.96 10.86
C ASN A 214 -0.68 14.74 10.29
N PRO A 215 -1.93 14.35 10.61
CA PRO A 215 -3.14 14.97 10.05
C PRO A 215 -3.33 16.38 10.62
N ASN A 216 -2.64 17.34 10.03
CA ASN A 216 -2.72 18.76 10.36
C ASN A 216 -3.14 19.57 9.14
N GLY A 217 -3.57 20.81 9.37
CA GLY A 217 -3.96 21.73 8.30
C GLY A 217 -5.08 21.17 7.42
N LYS A 218 -4.83 21.12 6.11
CA LYS A 218 -5.83 20.84 5.06
C LYS A 218 -6.60 19.53 5.25
N LEU A 219 -5.95 18.45 5.68
CA LEU A 219 -6.64 17.16 5.83
C LEU A 219 -7.68 17.20 6.97
N LYS A 220 -7.36 17.88 8.07
CA LYS A 220 -8.28 18.09 9.18
C LYS A 220 -9.47 18.94 8.76
N ASP A 221 -9.23 20.01 8.00
CA ASP A 221 -10.30 20.87 7.49
C ASP A 221 -11.21 20.12 6.52
N LEU A 222 -10.64 19.30 5.64
CA LEU A 222 -11.40 18.44 4.72
C LEU A 222 -12.27 17.43 5.47
N ILE A 223 -11.73 16.74 6.48
CA ILE A 223 -12.50 15.80 7.32
C ILE A 223 -13.63 16.53 8.03
N THR A 224 -13.34 17.71 8.59
CA THR A 224 -14.34 18.52 9.30
C THR A 224 -15.48 18.92 8.35
N SER A 225 -15.14 19.42 7.17
CA SER A 225 -16.11 19.79 6.13
C SER A 225 -16.95 18.58 5.67
N LEU A 226 -16.31 17.44 5.41
CA LEU A 226 -16.99 16.27 4.84
C LEU A 226 -17.93 15.57 5.82
N PHE A 227 -17.58 15.52 7.10
CA PHE A 227 -18.30 14.69 8.08
C PHE A 227 -19.09 15.48 9.13
N PHE A 228 -18.78 16.76 9.36
CA PHE A 228 -19.40 17.54 10.44
C PHE A 228 -20.20 18.75 9.97
N HIS A 229 -19.89 19.31 8.80
CA HIS A 229 -20.55 20.51 8.31
C HIS A 229 -21.42 20.21 7.09
N PRO A 230 -22.75 20.08 7.25
CA PRO A 230 -23.63 19.92 6.11
C PRO A 230 -23.55 21.16 5.21
N LEU A 231 -23.73 20.95 3.90
CA LEU A 231 -23.87 22.07 2.97
C LEU A 231 -25.10 22.90 3.36
N PRO A 232 -25.01 24.24 3.36
CA PRO A 232 -26.18 25.08 3.49
C PRO A 232 -27.20 24.71 2.41
N LEU A 233 -28.46 24.56 2.82
CA LEU A 233 -29.59 24.32 1.92
C LEU A 233 -30.01 25.60 1.22
#